data_AF-A0A7X5N5F0-F1
#
_entry.id   AF-A0A7X5N5F0-F1
#
_cell.length_a   1.000
_cell.length_b   1.000
_cell.length_c   1.000
_cell.angle_alpha   90.00
_cell.angle_beta   90.00
_cell.angle_gamma   90.00
#
_symmetry.space_group_name_H-M   'P 1'
#
loop_
_entity.id
_entity.type
_entity.pdbx_description
1 polymer ?
#
loop_
_entity_poly.entity_id
_entity_poly.type
_entity_poly.pdbx_seq_one_letter_code
_entity_poly.pdbx_strand_id
1 'polypeptide(L)' 'LAPLSGLVTLVDMLINAIWGGIGCGLQQFVVYLLLSVFLAGLMTGRTPELFGRKIEAREVQLLALLILLQPLVVLGF' A
#
# COMPACT_ATOMS: atom_id res chain seq x y z
N LEU A 1 -17.32 -22.30 0.57
CA LEU A 1 -15.92 -22.14 0.12
C LEU A 1 -15.05 -23.15 0.86
N ALA A 2 -13.99 -23.66 0.24
CA ALA A 2 -12.95 -24.36 1.00
C ALA A 2 -12.39 -23.39 2.07
N PRO A 3 -11.99 -23.87 3.26
CA PRO A 3 -11.50 -22.99 4.32
C PRO A 3 -10.32 -22.13 3.85
N LEU A 4 -9.46 -22.69 3.00
CA LEU A 4 -8.35 -21.96 2.39
C LEU A 4 -8.81 -20.86 1.44
N SER A 5 -9.86 -21.08 0.65
CA SER A 5 -10.36 -20.04 -0.26
C SER A 5 -11.08 -18.90 0.47
N GLY A 6 -11.69 -19.17 1.63
CA GLY A 6 -12.22 -18.12 2.51
C GLY A 6 -11.11 -17.21 3.08
N LEU A 7 -9.98 -17.78 3.48
CA LEU A 7 -8.81 -17.02 3.95
C LEU A 7 -8.22 -16.13 2.84
N VAL A 8 -8.16 -16.63 1.60
CA VAL A 8 -7.71 -15.84 0.44
C VAL A 8 -8.60 -14.62 0.24
N THR A 9 -9.92 -14.79 0.31
CA THR A 9 -10.86 -13.66 0.17
C THR A 9 -10.71 -12.63 1.29
N LEU A 10 -10.49 -13.06 2.54
CA LEU A 10 -10.27 -12.15 3.67
C LEU A 10 -9.00 -11.31 3.49
N VAL A 11 -7.91 -11.93 3.03
CA VAL A 11 -6.65 -11.23 2.76
C VAL A 11 -6.81 -10.23 1.62
N ASP A 12 -7.53 -10.61 0.56
CA ASP A 12 -7.74 -9.75 -0.60
C ASP A 12 -8.58 -8.50 -0.25
N MET A 13 -9.56 -8.65 0.64
CA MET A 13 -10.32 -7.53 1.19
C MET A 13 -9.45 -6.58 2.04
N LEU A 14 -8.53 -7.13 2.83
CA LEU A 14 -7.62 -6.34 3.67
C LEU A 14 -6.61 -5.54 2.84
N ILE A 15 -6.06 -6.14 1.79
CA ILE A 15 -5.09 -5.50 0.90
C ILE A 15 -5.76 -4.47 -0.02
N ASN A 16 -6.99 -4.75 -0.47
CA ASN A 16 -7.82 -3.85 -1.28
C ASN A 16 -7.13 -3.24 -2.52
N ALA A 17 -6.10 -3.88 -3.08
CA ALA A 17 -5.32 -3.30 -4.19
C ALA A 17 -5.75 -3.80 -5.57
N ILE A 18 -6.11 -5.08 -5.69
CA ILE A 18 -6.41 -5.73 -6.99
C ILE A 18 -7.92 -5.71 -7.27
N TRP A 19 -8.74 -5.98 -6.24
CA TRP A 19 -10.20 -6.04 -6.31
C TRP A 19 -10.85 -5.01 -5.39
N GLY A 20 -10.34 -3.78 -5.42
CA GLY A 20 -10.91 -2.66 -4.69
C GLY A 20 -12.15 -2.09 -5.37
N GLY A 21 -12.93 -1.28 -4.64
CA GLY A 21 -14.03 -0.51 -5.21
C GLY A 21 -13.56 0.42 -6.35
N ILE A 22 -14.51 0.95 -7.13
CA ILE A 22 -14.21 1.84 -8.27
C ILE A 22 -13.27 2.97 -7.81
N GLY A 23 -12.05 3.01 -8.36
CA GLY A 23 -11.02 4.00 -8.02
C GLY A 23 -10.21 3.71 -6.75
N CYS A 24 -10.78 3.03 -5.74
CA CYS A 24 -10.11 2.73 -4.48
C CYS A 24 -8.96 1.72 -4.64
N GLY A 25 -9.16 0.68 -5.47
CA GLY A 25 -8.12 -0.32 -5.72
C GLY A 25 -6.87 0.27 -6.37
N LEU A 26 -7.07 1.13 -7.37
CA LEU A 26 -5.97 1.80 -8.06
C LEU A 26 -5.25 2.80 -7.14
N GLN A 27 -5.99 3.54 -6.31
CA GLN A 27 -5.39 4.41 -5.30
C GLN A 27 -4.49 3.62 -4.36
N GLN A 28 -4.97 2.49 -3.84
CA GLN A 28 -4.22 1.69 -2.89
C GLN A 28 -3.02 0.98 -3.53
N PHE A 29 -3.16 0.56 -4.79
CA PHE A 29 -2.06 0.04 -5.59
C PHE A 29 -0.93 1.07 -5.78
N VAL A 30 -1.27 2.31 -6.15
CA VAL A 30 -0.27 3.39 -6.30
C VAL A 30 0.44 3.67 -4.98
N VAL A 31 -0.29 3.64 -3.86
CA VAL A 31 0.28 3.83 -2.53
C VAL A 31 1.32 2.74 -2.19
N TYR A 32 1.03 1.47 -2.47
CA TYR A 32 2.00 0.38 -2.29
C TYR A 32 3.17 0.44 -3.27
N LEU A 33 2.94 0.94 -4.48
CA LEU A 33 3.99 1.16 -5.48
C LEU A 33 4.99 2.24 -5.01
N LEU A 34 4.52 3.33 -4.42
CA LEU A 34 5.40 4.35 -3.83
C LEU A 34 6.18 3.79 -2.64
N LEU A 35 5.52 3.01 -1.76
CA LEU A 35 6.19 2.38 -0.61
C LEU A 35 7.28 1.41 -1.06
N SER A 36 7.01 0.57 -2.06
CA SER A 36 7.98 -0.40 -2.56
C SER A 36 9.20 0.25 -3.19
N VAL A 37 9.03 1.35 -3.94
CA VAL A 37 10.17 2.11 -4.48
C VAL A 37 10.96 2.84 -3.39
N PHE A 38 10.28 3.34 -2.36
CA PHE A 38 10.96 3.89 -1.19
C PHE A 38 11.83 2.83 -0.50
N LEU A 39 11.28 1.64 -0.23
CA LEU A 39 12.02 0.52 0.36
C LEU A 39 13.18 0.06 -0.54
N ALA A 40 12.97 -0.05 -1.85
CA ALA A 40 14.01 -0.42 -2.81
C ALA A 40 15.14 0.62 -2.89
N GLY A 41 14.80 1.91 -2.82
CA GLY A 41 15.78 3.00 -2.77
C GLY A 41 16.66 2.92 -1.52
N LEU A 42 16.04 2.72 -0.35
CA LEU A 42 16.76 2.52 0.91
C LEU A 42 17.69 1.31 0.87
N MET A 43 17.25 0.17 0.31
CA MET A 43 18.08 -1.04 0.20
C MET A 43 19.29 -0.85 -0.72
N THR A 44 19.14 -0.06 -1.79
CA THR A 44 20.20 0.18 -2.78
C THR A 44 21.14 1.33 -2.36
N GLY A 45 20.83 2.04 -1.26
CA GLY A 45 21.55 3.23 -0.83
C GLY A 45 21.43 4.41 -1.80
N ARG A 46 20.38 4.42 -2.62
CA ARG A 46 20.09 5.47 -3.62
C ARG A 46 18.86 6.27 -3.20
N THR A 47 18.79 7.52 -3.63
CA THR A 47 17.59 8.33 -3.39
C THR A 47 16.39 7.71 -4.11
N PRO A 48 15.25 7.52 -3.43
CA PRO A 48 14.07 6.91 -4.05
C PRO A 48 13.52 7.85 -5.13
N GLU A 49 13.49 7.36 -6.37
CA GLU A 49 13.01 8.09 -7.53
C GLU A 49 11.89 7.29 -8.21
N LEU A 50 10.73 7.91 -8.37
CA LEU A 50 9.59 7.35 -9.09
C LEU A 50 9.36 8.15 -10.37
N PHE A 51 9.35 7.50 -11.53
CA PHE A 51 9.15 8.15 -12.84
C PHE A 51 10.10 9.36 -13.10
N GLY A 52 11.31 9.32 -12.56
CA GLY A 52 12.29 10.41 -12.69
C GLY A 52 12.03 11.61 -11.76
N ARG A 53 11.04 11.54 -10.87
CA ARG A 53 10.84 12.49 -9.77
C ARG A 53 11.38 11.90 -8.48
N LYS A 54 12.12 12.72 -7.73
CA LYS A 54 12.56 12.38 -6.38
C LYS A 54 11.33 12.35 -5.47
N ILE A 55 11.17 11.25 -4.74
CA ILE A 55 10.11 11.15 -3.74
C ILE A 55 10.59 11.93 -2.51
N GLU A 56 9.86 12.96 -2.10
CA GLU A 56 10.16 13.68 -0.87
C GLU A 56 9.73 12.90 0.36
N ALA A 57 10.49 13.04 1.46
CA ALA A 57 10.18 12.38 2.72
C ALA A 57 8.77 12.75 3.26
N ARG A 58 8.27 13.95 2.93
CA ARG A 58 6.91 14.39 3.30
C ARG A 58 5.81 13.58 2.63
N GLU A 59 5.98 13.25 1.35
CA GLU A 59 5.03 12.42 0.61
C GLU A 59 4.99 11.01 1.22
N VAL A 60 6.16 10.42 1.47
CA VAL A 60 6.26 9.08 2.10
C VAL A 60 5.62 9.05 3.48
N GLN A 61 5.78 10.09 4.29
CA GLN A 61 5.14 10.18 5.61
C GLN A 61 3.60 10.21 5.54
N LEU A 62 3.04 10.95 4.58
CA LEU A 62 1.59 10.99 4.38
C LEU A 62 1.06 9.65 3.85
N LEU A 63 1.79 9.01 2.93
CA LEU A 63 1.46 7.67 2.45
C LEU A 63 1.51 6.62 3.56
N ALA A 64 2.54 6.66 4.42
CA ALA A 64 2.67 5.74 5.55
C ALA A 64 1.51 5.90 6.53
N LEU A 65 1.08 7.12 6.81
CA LEU A 65 -0.08 7.39 7.65
C LEU A 65 -1.37 6.82 7.04
N LEU A 66 -1.56 6.97 5.73
CA LEU A 66 -2.73 6.46 5.01
C LEU A 66 -2.78 4.92 5.02
N ILE A 67 -1.63 4.25 4.84
CA ILE A 67 -1.51 2.78 4.93
C ILE A 67 -1.81 2.30 6.36
N LEU A 68 -1.37 3.02 7.39
CA LEU A 68 -1.57 2.63 8.79
C LEU A 68 -3.00 2.90 9.29
N LEU A 69 -3.70 3.86 8.70
CA LEU A 69 -5.07 4.22 9.08
C LEU A 69 -6.04 3.06 8.79
N GLN A 70 -5.86 2.36 7.66
CA GLN A 70 -6.73 1.24 7.29
C GLN A 70 -6.74 0.08 8.32
N PRO A 71 -5.60 -0.50 8.73
CA PRO A 71 -5.59 -1.53 9.77
C PRO A 71 -5.97 -0.98 11.14
N LEU A 72 -5.65 0.28 11.47
CA LEU A 72 -6.09 0.91 12.72
C LEU A 72 -7.61 0.97 12.85
N VAL A 73 -8.31 1.30 11.75
CA VAL A 73 -9.79 1.32 11.73
C VAL A 73 -10.36 -0.09 11.83
N VAL A 74 -9.74 -1.08 11.17
CA VAL A 74 -10.20 -2.49 11.21
C VAL A 74 -9.94 -3.17 12.57
N LEU A 75 -8.90 -2.77 13.29
CA LEU A 75 -8.58 -3.31 14.63
C LEU A 75 -9.21 -2.51 15.78
N GLY A 76 -9.46 -1.22 15.58
CA GLY A 76 -10.02 -0.32 16.58
C GLY A 76 -11.55 -0.32 16.67
N PHE A 77 -12.23 -0.85 15.65
CA PHE A 77 -13.67 -1.10 15.60
C PHE A 77 -13.94 -2.58 15.42
#